data_AF-A0A3C0KTY5-F1
#
_entry.id   AF-A0A3C0KTY5-F1
#
_cell.length_a   1.000
_cell.length_b   1.000
_cell.length_c   1.000
_cell.angle_alpha   90.00
_cell.angle_beta   90.00
_cell.angle_gamma   90.00
#
_symmetry.space_group_name_H-M   'P 1'
#
loop_
_entity.id
_entity.type
_entity.pdbx_description
1 polymer ?
#
loop_
_entity_poly.entity_id
_entity_poly.type
_entity_poly.pdbx_seq_one_letter_code
_entity_poly.pdbx_strand_id
1 'polypeptide(L)'
;MRSRGSMGYGPCFALIVCLVLGVGLPSGIVGAAGDPSGGGRNCQSCHADALFKAGFQASAHGNNTCASCHRDITDLRRHMTGESKPRPVNCGSCHRDIASRFRKDVHYIKQSFQCQDCHQNIHSIRKSGAGAKVAAVENCSQCHSREDYTLLGHSGAVLKGNADAAACTDCHGLHNTPSYDPSLERDRAAARENYTRRCRSCHADAKMAKRNRFSTKTVASYDETYHGKVLNIGFPQRVAGCADCHLGHNILPKNDLRSGMHPENMKAACKACHKGFHNRFVSFEAHPDPLDPKRSPILYWTNAFMIALLGGTFAFFWLHTILWWRRAYCDKCCEGKAGFIEKTILPECRPEYREDKQIQRFPVRDRIMHILLILSFFTLVMTGFPIKYYDAPWAKILINIWGGAYRAGLFHRLAALVLCGLFLYTLWLSLQFLFPKREFRGALQRLLGPDSLFPNFKDLKDIIGMFKWFFGKGEMPKFDRWTYWEKFDFLAVFWGMTA
;
A
#
# COMPACT_ATOMS: atom_id res chain seq x y z
N MET A 1 -5.05 -15.44 -64.33
CA MET A 1 -4.76 -16.78 -63.75
C MET A 1 -4.79 -16.64 -62.22
N ARG A 2 -5.91 -16.99 -61.56
CA ARG A 2 -6.07 -18.16 -60.65
C ARG A 2 -4.88 -18.32 -59.67
N SER A 3 -5.02 -18.42 -58.35
CA SER A 3 -6.21 -18.62 -57.50
C SER A 3 -5.85 -18.58 -56.00
N ARG A 4 -6.80 -18.10 -55.18
CA ARG A 4 -7.24 -18.57 -53.83
C ARG A 4 -6.20 -18.55 -52.67
N GLY A 5 -6.56 -18.16 -51.44
CA GLY A 5 -7.87 -18.18 -50.81
C GLY A 5 -8.05 -17.15 -49.69
N SER A 6 -9.27 -16.65 -49.64
CA SER A 6 -9.93 -15.81 -48.65
C SER A 6 -10.55 -16.63 -47.51
N MET A 7 -10.70 -16.03 -46.33
CA MET A 7 -11.89 -16.05 -45.44
C MET A 7 -11.45 -15.39 -44.11
N GLY A 8 -12.17 -14.51 -43.44
CA GLY A 8 -13.51 -13.94 -43.61
C GLY A 8 -13.90 -13.34 -42.25
N TYR A 9 -14.18 -12.04 -42.21
CA TYR A 9 -14.86 -11.38 -41.08
C TYR A 9 -16.36 -11.61 -41.19
N GLY A 10 -17.05 -11.81 -40.06
CA GLY A 10 -18.50 -11.57 -39.99
C GLY A 10 -19.20 -12.12 -38.73
N PRO A 11 -20.28 -11.47 -38.24
CA PRO A 11 -20.74 -11.53 -36.85
C PRO A 11 -22.13 -12.20 -36.68
N CYS A 12 -22.71 -12.05 -35.48
CA CYS A 12 -24.14 -12.17 -35.12
C CYS A 12 -24.71 -13.52 -34.64
N PHE A 13 -25.29 -13.42 -33.43
CA PHE A 13 -26.57 -13.99 -32.96
C PHE A 13 -26.89 -15.48 -33.21
N ALA A 14 -26.94 -16.24 -32.12
CA ALA A 14 -28.01 -17.22 -31.89
C ALA A 14 -28.11 -17.56 -30.39
N LEU A 15 -29.12 -16.98 -29.73
CA LEU A 15 -29.70 -17.48 -28.49
C LEU A 15 -30.32 -18.85 -28.80
N ILE A 16 -29.86 -19.92 -28.14
CA ILE A 16 -30.58 -21.20 -28.14
C ILE A 16 -31.48 -21.22 -26.90
N VAL A 17 -32.76 -20.92 -27.15
CA VAL A 17 -33.88 -21.22 -26.27
C VAL A 17 -34.28 -22.67 -26.55
N CYS A 18 -33.99 -23.58 -25.62
CA CYS A 18 -34.55 -24.94 -25.65
C CYS A 18 -35.94 -24.90 -25.01
N LEU A 19 -36.96 -25.02 -25.86
CA LEU A 19 -38.37 -25.11 -25.53
C LEU A 19 -38.75 -26.60 -25.50
N VAL A 20 -38.85 -27.19 -24.30
CA VAL A 20 -39.41 -28.54 -24.11
C VAL A 20 -40.80 -28.37 -23.51
N LEU A 21 -41.81 -28.55 -24.37
CA LEU A 21 -43.21 -28.74 -23.98
C LEU A 21 -43.38 -30.18 -23.48
N GLY A 22 -43.56 -30.33 -22.18
CA GLY A 22 -44.05 -31.55 -21.55
C GLY A 22 -45.31 -31.23 -20.75
N VAL A 23 -46.47 -31.47 -21.36
CA VAL A 23 -47.76 -31.51 -20.67
C VAL A 23 -47.85 -32.85 -19.95
N GLY A 24 -48.02 -32.84 -18.63
CA GLY A 24 -48.19 -34.05 -17.84
C GLY A 24 -48.32 -33.80 -16.35
N LEU A 25 -49.57 -33.49 -15.94
CA LEU A 25 -50.22 -33.80 -14.64
C LEU A 25 -49.55 -33.33 -13.33
N PRO A 26 -50.27 -32.59 -12.46
CA PRO A 26 -49.78 -32.25 -11.13
C PRO A 26 -49.87 -33.49 -10.22
N SER A 27 -48.76 -34.21 -10.04
CA SER A 27 -48.59 -35.10 -8.90
C SER A 27 -48.36 -34.25 -7.65
N GLY A 28 -49.46 -33.75 -7.09
CA GLY A 28 -49.48 -33.26 -5.72
C GLY A 28 -49.09 -34.42 -4.79
N ILE A 29 -47.84 -34.44 -4.34
CA ILE A 29 -47.48 -35.19 -3.14
C ILE A 29 -48.09 -34.40 -1.99
N VAL A 30 -49.35 -34.72 -1.72
CA VAL A 30 -49.97 -34.58 -0.41
C VAL A 30 -49.09 -35.43 0.52
N GLY A 31 -48.17 -34.77 1.22
CA GLY A 31 -47.59 -35.35 2.42
C GLY A 31 -48.76 -35.66 3.33
N ALA A 32 -48.97 -36.96 3.56
CA ALA A 32 -50.09 -37.48 4.33
C ALA A 32 -50.29 -36.64 5.60
N ALA A 33 -51.45 -35.99 5.68
CA ALA A 33 -52.02 -35.61 6.95
C ALA A 33 -52.14 -36.91 7.76
N GLY A 34 -51.23 -37.10 8.71
CA GLY A 34 -51.30 -38.16 9.68
C GLY A 34 -52.60 -38.03 10.45
N ASP A 35 -53.31 -39.15 10.52
CA ASP A 35 -54.42 -39.42 11.42
C ASP A 35 -54.22 -38.76 12.82
N PRO A 36 -55.16 -37.95 13.34
CA PRO A 36 -55.07 -37.36 14.67
C PRO A 36 -55.24 -38.37 15.82
N SER A 37 -55.44 -39.65 15.54
CA SER A 37 -55.97 -40.63 16.50
C SER A 37 -55.11 -41.88 16.72
N GLY A 38 -53.82 -41.85 16.35
CA GLY A 38 -52.85 -42.89 16.71
C GLY A 38 -52.02 -42.47 17.92
N GLY A 39 -52.21 -43.14 19.08
CA GLY A 39 -51.58 -42.85 20.37
C GLY A 39 -50.05 -43.05 20.45
N GLY A 40 -49.28 -42.40 19.59
CA GLY A 40 -47.85 -42.18 19.79
C GLY A 40 -47.66 -40.96 20.69
N ARG A 41 -47.18 -41.16 21.92
CA ARG A 41 -46.82 -40.07 22.84
C ARG A 41 -45.84 -39.12 22.13
N ASN A 42 -46.28 -37.91 21.79
CA ASN A 42 -45.41 -36.87 21.26
C ASN A 42 -44.59 -36.27 22.41
N CYS A 43 -43.38 -35.76 22.13
CA CYS A 43 -42.50 -35.25 23.18
C CYS A 43 -43.18 -34.15 24.03
N GLN A 44 -44.05 -33.36 23.39
CA GLN A 44 -44.78 -32.24 24.00
C GLN A 44 -45.94 -32.65 24.93
N SER A 45 -46.37 -33.91 24.93
CA SER A 45 -47.36 -34.40 25.89
C SER A 45 -46.78 -34.49 27.30
N CYS A 46 -45.47 -34.74 27.39
CA CYS A 46 -44.73 -34.78 28.66
C CYS A 46 -43.92 -33.49 28.89
N HIS A 47 -43.33 -32.91 27.85
CA HIS A 47 -42.67 -31.60 27.89
C HIS A 47 -43.67 -30.49 27.61
N ALA A 48 -44.60 -30.29 28.55
CA ALA A 48 -45.74 -29.41 28.35
C ALA A 48 -45.46 -27.92 28.62
N ASP A 49 -44.27 -27.58 29.11
CA ASP A 49 -43.91 -26.19 29.45
C ASP A 49 -44.05 -25.26 28.25
N ALA A 50 -44.39 -24.00 28.54
CA ALA A 50 -44.58 -22.96 27.53
C ALA A 50 -43.36 -22.82 26.59
N LEU A 51 -42.15 -23.08 27.09
CA LEU A 51 -40.92 -23.10 26.30
C LEU A 51 -40.96 -24.14 25.17
N PHE A 52 -41.36 -25.38 25.45
CA PHE A 52 -41.33 -26.49 24.49
C PHE A 52 -42.56 -26.53 23.57
N LYS A 53 -43.67 -25.93 23.99
CA LYS A 53 -44.87 -25.76 23.16
C LYS A 53 -44.79 -24.49 22.31
N ALA A 54 -45.02 -23.34 22.93
CA ALA A 54 -45.12 -22.06 22.22
C ALA A 54 -43.74 -21.47 21.86
N GLY A 55 -42.77 -21.57 22.78
CA GLY A 55 -41.42 -21.04 22.58
C GLY A 55 -40.71 -21.67 21.38
N PHE A 56 -40.75 -23.01 21.30
CA PHE A 56 -40.13 -23.77 20.23
C PHE A 56 -40.80 -23.55 18.88
N GLN A 57 -42.14 -23.59 18.82
CA GLN A 57 -42.86 -23.29 17.57
C GLN A 57 -42.56 -21.89 17.03
N ALA A 58 -42.36 -20.91 17.92
CA ALA A 58 -41.98 -19.55 17.53
C ALA A 58 -40.47 -19.35 17.28
N SER A 59 -39.65 -20.39 17.46
CA SER A 59 -38.20 -20.31 17.27
C SER A 59 -37.81 -20.40 15.78
N ALA A 60 -36.54 -20.10 15.48
CA ALA A 60 -35.98 -20.29 14.15
C ALA A 60 -36.01 -21.76 13.67
N HIS A 61 -36.18 -22.71 14.59
CA HIS A 61 -36.30 -24.14 14.32
C HIS A 61 -37.73 -24.69 14.51
N GLY A 62 -38.75 -23.84 14.66
CA GLY A 62 -40.11 -24.28 15.01
C GLY A 62 -40.79 -25.22 14.02
N ASN A 63 -40.28 -25.29 12.79
CA ASN A 63 -40.73 -26.23 11.76
C ASN A 63 -40.11 -27.63 11.89
N ASN A 64 -39.13 -27.82 12.78
CA ASN A 64 -38.48 -29.09 13.03
C ASN A 64 -39.23 -29.89 14.11
N THR A 65 -39.07 -31.21 14.11
CA THR A 65 -39.58 -32.05 15.21
C THR A 65 -38.52 -32.19 16.30
N CYS A 66 -38.94 -32.44 17.55
CA CYS A 66 -38.02 -32.64 18.69
C CYS A 66 -36.98 -33.74 18.41
N ALA A 67 -37.43 -34.84 17.78
CA ALA A 67 -36.59 -35.98 17.43
C ALA A 67 -35.55 -35.68 16.32
N SER A 68 -35.73 -34.61 15.54
CA SER A 68 -34.73 -34.22 14.52
C SER A 68 -33.41 -33.75 15.13
N CYS A 69 -33.47 -33.15 16.32
CA CYS A 69 -32.32 -32.71 17.11
C CYS A 69 -31.92 -33.76 18.16
N HIS A 70 -32.89 -34.36 18.85
CA HIS A 70 -32.69 -35.40 19.88
C HIS A 70 -32.82 -36.82 19.31
N ARG A 71 -32.02 -37.12 18.29
CA ARG A 71 -32.05 -38.42 17.57
C ARG A 71 -31.59 -39.61 18.41
N ASP A 72 -30.93 -39.34 19.53
CA ASP A 72 -30.40 -40.31 20.46
C ASP A 72 -31.46 -40.85 21.45
N ILE A 73 -32.63 -40.21 21.52
CA ILE A 73 -33.77 -40.71 22.28
C ILE A 73 -34.50 -41.77 21.44
N THR A 74 -34.09 -43.02 21.59
CA THR A 74 -34.72 -44.18 20.91
C THR A 74 -35.64 -45.00 21.81
N ASP A 75 -35.49 -44.90 23.14
CA ASP A 75 -36.32 -45.57 24.14
C ASP A 75 -36.99 -44.54 25.08
N LEU A 76 -38.29 -44.38 24.91
CA LEU A 76 -39.08 -43.43 25.71
C LEU A 76 -39.20 -43.84 27.18
N ARG A 77 -39.22 -45.14 27.50
CA ARG A 77 -39.34 -45.62 28.87
C ARG A 77 -38.09 -45.27 29.67
N ARG A 78 -36.91 -45.53 29.09
CA ARG A 78 -35.62 -45.18 29.70
C ARG A 78 -35.38 -43.68 29.76
N HIS A 79 -35.92 -42.92 28.81
CA HIS A 79 -35.90 -41.47 28.87
C HIS A 79 -36.73 -40.93 30.04
N MET A 80 -37.94 -41.46 30.25
CA MET A 80 -38.83 -41.08 31.34
C MET A 80 -38.27 -41.41 32.73
N THR A 81 -37.52 -42.51 32.88
CA THR A 81 -36.84 -42.86 34.14
C THR A 81 -35.52 -42.12 34.36
N GLY A 82 -35.08 -41.31 33.38
CA GLY A 82 -33.82 -40.55 33.44
C GLY A 82 -32.56 -41.37 33.13
N GLU A 83 -32.70 -42.64 32.78
CA GLU A 83 -31.59 -43.52 32.36
C GLU A 83 -31.03 -43.13 30.99
N SER A 84 -31.86 -42.56 30.10
CA SER A 84 -31.46 -42.07 28.78
C SER A 84 -31.66 -40.56 28.67
N LYS A 85 -30.62 -39.81 29.02
CA LYS A 85 -30.63 -38.35 28.88
C LYS A 85 -30.22 -37.94 27.46
N PRO A 86 -30.90 -36.97 26.85
CA PRO A 86 -30.47 -36.44 25.56
C PRO A 86 -29.07 -35.88 25.64
N ARG A 87 -28.24 -36.28 24.68
CA ARG A 87 -26.90 -35.75 24.47
C ARG A 87 -26.98 -34.33 23.92
N PRO A 88 -25.92 -33.51 24.10
CA PRO A 88 -25.81 -32.21 23.45
C PRO A 88 -25.99 -32.34 21.93
N VAL A 89 -26.81 -31.45 21.36
CA VAL A 89 -27.17 -31.50 19.95
C VAL A 89 -25.97 -31.11 19.08
N ASN A 90 -25.62 -31.97 18.12
CA ASN A 90 -24.60 -31.67 17.13
C ASN A 90 -25.18 -30.81 15.99
N CYS A 91 -25.11 -29.49 16.17
CA CYS A 91 -25.53 -28.48 15.20
C CYS A 91 -24.87 -28.69 13.81
N GLY A 92 -23.63 -29.19 13.78
CA GLY A 92 -22.86 -29.43 12.57
C GLY A 92 -23.40 -30.54 11.68
N SER A 93 -24.33 -31.38 12.16
CA SER A 93 -24.98 -32.39 11.31
C SER A 93 -25.83 -31.77 10.20
N CYS A 94 -26.44 -30.61 10.48
CA CYS A 94 -27.21 -29.81 9.52
C CYS A 94 -26.43 -28.56 9.07
N HIS A 95 -25.77 -27.84 9.98
CA HIS A 95 -24.98 -26.64 9.69
C HIS A 95 -23.51 -26.96 9.40
N ARG A 96 -23.25 -27.92 8.52
CA ARG A 96 -21.91 -28.47 8.24
C ARG A 96 -20.88 -27.39 7.89
N ASP A 97 -21.25 -26.46 7.01
CA ASP A 97 -20.35 -25.41 6.53
C ASP A 97 -19.95 -24.45 7.66
N ILE A 98 -20.91 -24.06 8.49
CA ILE A 98 -20.68 -23.18 9.64
C ILE A 98 -19.82 -23.90 10.67
N ALA A 99 -20.15 -25.15 11.00
CA ALA A 99 -19.36 -25.95 11.93
C ALA A 99 -17.92 -26.12 11.44
N SER A 100 -17.71 -26.32 10.13
CA SER A 100 -16.37 -26.41 9.57
C SER A 100 -15.57 -25.11 9.62
N ARG A 101 -16.24 -23.95 9.54
CA ARG A 101 -15.61 -22.65 9.71
C ARG A 101 -15.29 -22.39 11.18
N PHE A 102 -16.22 -22.72 12.08
CA PHE A 102 -16.09 -22.48 13.52
C PHE A 102 -14.95 -23.27 14.15
N ARG A 103 -14.63 -24.46 13.61
CA ARG A 103 -13.41 -25.20 14.01
C ARG A 103 -12.10 -24.42 13.83
N LYS A 104 -12.10 -23.34 13.03
CA LYS A 104 -10.96 -22.44 12.81
C LYS A 104 -11.07 -21.14 13.61
N ASP A 105 -12.15 -20.94 14.35
CA ASP A 105 -12.39 -19.75 15.16
C ASP A 105 -11.53 -19.74 16.42
N VAL A 106 -11.08 -18.56 16.84
CA VAL A 106 -10.30 -18.39 18.07
C VAL A 106 -11.01 -18.93 19.30
N HIS A 107 -12.33 -18.81 19.41
CA HIS A 107 -13.09 -19.30 20.57
C HIS A 107 -13.10 -20.83 20.62
N TYR A 108 -13.17 -21.50 19.46
CA TYR A 108 -13.04 -22.94 19.40
C TYR A 108 -11.61 -23.39 19.75
N ILE A 109 -10.61 -22.80 19.09
CA ILE A 109 -9.21 -23.22 19.22
C ILE A 109 -8.64 -22.95 20.62
N LYS A 110 -8.94 -21.78 21.20
CA LYS A 110 -8.32 -21.32 22.44
C LYS A 110 -9.16 -21.60 23.69
N GLN A 111 -10.48 -21.73 23.55
CA GLN A 111 -11.40 -21.85 24.68
C GLN A 111 -12.30 -23.09 24.60
N SER A 112 -12.23 -23.86 23.51
CA SER A 112 -13.08 -25.05 23.29
C SER A 112 -14.58 -24.76 23.33
N PHE A 113 -14.96 -23.53 22.97
CA PHE A 113 -16.36 -23.12 22.89
C PHE A 113 -17.13 -23.97 21.88
N GLN A 114 -18.41 -24.16 22.18
CA GLN A 114 -19.40 -24.85 21.39
C GLN A 114 -20.46 -23.86 20.88
N CYS A 115 -21.32 -24.31 19.97
CA CYS A 115 -22.33 -23.44 19.34
C CYS A 115 -23.26 -22.82 20.38
N GLN A 116 -23.66 -23.58 21.39
CA GLN A 116 -24.59 -23.18 22.44
C GLN A 116 -24.03 -22.16 23.43
N ASP A 117 -22.71 -21.99 23.51
CA ASP A 117 -22.09 -21.02 24.43
C ASP A 117 -22.40 -19.59 23.97
N CYS A 118 -22.56 -19.39 22.66
CA CYS A 118 -23.03 -18.16 22.04
C CYS A 118 -24.52 -18.22 21.68
N HIS A 119 -24.98 -19.33 21.09
CA HIS A 119 -26.38 -19.54 20.72
C HIS A 119 -27.15 -20.16 21.89
N GLN A 120 -27.36 -19.38 22.93
CA GLN A 120 -28.13 -19.80 24.10
C GLN A 120 -29.62 -19.91 23.77
N ASN A 121 -30.36 -20.65 24.60
CA ASN A 121 -31.81 -20.80 24.51
C ASN A 121 -32.30 -21.34 23.14
N ILE A 122 -31.68 -22.42 22.63
CA ILE A 122 -32.00 -23.02 21.32
C ILE A 122 -33.50 -23.33 21.13
N HIS A 123 -34.21 -23.70 22.20
CA HIS A 123 -35.66 -23.96 22.14
C HIS A 123 -36.52 -22.70 21.98
N SER A 124 -35.96 -21.50 22.07
CA SER A 124 -36.67 -20.24 21.86
C SER A 124 -35.85 -19.23 21.05
N ILE A 125 -34.74 -19.65 20.43
CA ILE A 125 -33.89 -18.77 19.65
C ILE A 125 -34.66 -18.21 18.45
N ARG A 126 -34.64 -16.90 18.28
CA ARG A 126 -35.33 -16.20 17.20
C ARG A 126 -34.34 -15.47 16.31
N LYS A 127 -34.74 -15.23 15.07
CA LYS A 127 -34.03 -14.27 14.22
C LYS A 127 -34.18 -12.88 14.84
N SER A 128 -33.07 -12.17 15.01
CA SER A 128 -33.09 -10.81 15.54
C SER A 128 -33.83 -9.88 14.57
N GLY A 129 -34.76 -9.09 15.10
CA GLY A 129 -35.47 -8.04 14.35
C GLY A 129 -34.64 -6.77 14.12
N ALA A 130 -33.54 -6.58 14.87
CA ALA A 130 -32.68 -5.40 14.81
C ALA A 130 -31.62 -5.46 13.68
N GLY A 131 -31.61 -6.54 12.89
CA GLY A 131 -30.63 -6.77 11.84
C GLY A 131 -29.36 -7.48 12.32
N ALA A 132 -28.66 -8.15 11.39
CA ALA A 132 -27.56 -9.06 11.72
C ALA A 132 -26.37 -8.36 12.41
N LYS A 133 -26.04 -7.13 12.03
CA LYS A 133 -24.92 -6.38 12.62
C LYS A 133 -25.18 -5.98 14.08
N VAL A 134 -26.40 -5.50 14.38
CA VAL A 134 -26.79 -5.15 15.75
C VAL A 134 -26.77 -6.40 16.62
N ALA A 135 -27.37 -7.49 16.14
CA ALA A 135 -27.35 -8.77 16.85
C ALA A 135 -25.93 -9.29 17.12
N ALA A 136 -25.01 -9.14 16.16
CA ALA A 136 -23.62 -9.54 16.34
C ALA A 136 -22.92 -8.67 17.40
N VAL A 137 -23.10 -7.35 17.38
CA VAL A 137 -22.54 -6.44 18.39
C VAL A 137 -23.07 -6.80 19.77
N GLU A 138 -24.38 -6.99 19.92
CA GLU A 138 -25.00 -7.36 21.19
C GLU A 138 -24.49 -8.70 21.71
N ASN A 139 -24.38 -9.71 20.84
CA ASN A 139 -23.92 -11.04 21.22
C ASN A 139 -22.45 -11.04 21.68
N CYS A 140 -21.55 -10.41 20.91
CA CYS A 140 -20.14 -10.29 21.31
C CYS A 140 -20.00 -9.50 22.61
N SER A 141 -20.84 -8.48 22.82
CA SER A 141 -20.76 -7.59 23.98
C SER A 141 -21.19 -8.22 25.30
N GLN A 142 -21.79 -9.42 25.28
CA GLN A 142 -22.12 -10.16 26.50
C GLN A 142 -20.87 -10.61 27.27
N CYS A 143 -19.78 -10.90 26.54
CA CYS A 143 -18.50 -11.31 27.12
C CYS A 143 -17.38 -10.28 26.89
N HIS A 144 -17.43 -9.49 25.81
CA HIS A 144 -16.49 -8.41 25.54
C HIS A 144 -17.10 -7.07 25.97
N SER A 145 -16.68 -6.55 27.12
CA SER A 145 -17.40 -5.49 27.86
C SER A 145 -17.64 -4.19 27.07
N ARG A 146 -18.66 -3.44 27.50
CA ARG A 146 -19.06 -2.12 26.94
C ARG A 146 -18.20 -0.96 27.44
N GLU A 147 -17.63 -1.09 28.64
CA GLU A 147 -16.77 -0.09 29.28
C GLU A 147 -15.33 -0.18 28.74
N ASP A 148 -14.89 -1.40 28.40
CA ASP A 148 -13.64 -1.65 27.70
C ASP A 148 -13.87 -1.69 26.18
N TYR A 149 -13.60 -0.55 25.56
CA TYR A 149 -13.12 -0.47 24.18
C TYR A 149 -14.05 -0.78 22.99
N THR A 150 -15.26 -1.34 23.15
CA THR A 150 -15.96 -1.94 21.99
C THR A 150 -17.12 -1.15 21.36
N LEU A 151 -17.68 -0.11 22.01
CA LEU A 151 -18.96 0.50 21.59
C LEU A 151 -18.94 1.99 21.19
N LEU A 152 -17.81 2.70 21.18
CA LEU A 152 -17.83 4.16 20.94
C LEU A 152 -17.62 4.54 19.47
N GLY A 153 -16.87 3.72 18.73
CA GLY A 153 -16.56 3.92 17.31
C GLY A 153 -17.60 3.28 16.38
N HIS A 154 -17.13 2.41 15.48
CA HIS A 154 -17.99 1.77 14.47
C HIS A 154 -19.18 1.01 15.06
N SER A 155 -18.98 0.20 16.11
CA SER A 155 -20.09 -0.53 16.76
C SER A 155 -21.12 0.42 17.36
N GLY A 156 -20.70 1.57 17.90
CA GLY A 156 -21.61 2.60 18.39
C GLY A 156 -22.45 3.22 17.29
N ALA A 157 -21.86 3.42 16.11
CA ALA A 157 -22.60 3.87 14.93
C ALA A 157 -23.60 2.81 14.43
N VAL A 158 -23.25 1.52 14.49
CA VAL A 158 -24.17 0.40 14.19
C VAL A 158 -25.38 0.44 15.13
N LEU A 159 -25.15 0.57 16.44
CA LEU A 159 -26.24 0.64 17.43
C LEU A 159 -27.11 1.90 17.29
N LYS A 160 -26.58 2.98 16.72
CA LYS A 160 -27.33 4.20 16.36
C LYS A 160 -28.07 4.09 15.01
N GLY A 161 -28.05 2.93 14.36
CA GLY A 161 -28.78 2.66 13.12
C GLY A 161 -27.98 2.86 11.83
N ASN A 162 -26.66 3.13 11.89
CA ASN A 162 -25.84 3.18 10.68
C ASN A 162 -25.41 1.77 10.25
N ALA A 163 -26.14 1.19 9.29
CA ALA A 163 -25.83 -0.13 8.74
C ALA A 163 -24.52 -0.19 7.92
N ASP A 164 -24.01 0.94 7.41
CA ASP A 164 -22.73 1.02 6.69
C ASP A 164 -21.53 0.97 7.66
N ALA A 165 -21.74 1.26 8.95
CA ALA A 165 -20.68 1.15 9.96
C ALA A 165 -20.26 -0.31 10.20
N ALA A 166 -18.99 -0.51 10.55
CA ALA A 166 -18.46 -1.84 10.81
C ALA A 166 -18.94 -2.40 12.16
N ALA A 167 -19.44 -3.64 12.15
CA ALA A 167 -19.64 -4.45 13.34
C ALA A 167 -18.38 -5.29 13.65
N CYS A 168 -18.37 -5.97 14.79
CA CYS A 168 -17.28 -6.88 15.19
C CYS A 168 -16.92 -7.87 14.07
N THR A 169 -17.94 -8.37 13.37
CA THR A 169 -17.84 -9.39 12.32
C THR A 169 -17.19 -8.90 11.04
N ASP A 170 -17.22 -7.59 10.75
CA ASP A 170 -16.62 -7.04 9.54
C ASP A 170 -15.08 -7.06 9.64
N CYS A 171 -14.55 -6.88 10.86
CA CYS A 171 -13.11 -6.94 11.14
C CYS A 171 -12.64 -8.36 11.49
N HIS A 172 -13.41 -9.08 12.31
CA HIS A 172 -12.99 -10.36 12.88
C HIS A 172 -13.56 -11.58 12.13
N GLY A 173 -14.71 -11.46 11.47
CA GLY A 173 -15.51 -12.61 11.03
C GLY A 173 -16.52 -13.02 12.11
N LEU A 174 -17.50 -13.86 11.75
CA LEU A 174 -18.58 -14.27 12.68
C LEU A 174 -18.37 -15.67 13.25
N HIS A 175 -18.02 -16.64 12.41
CA HIS A 175 -17.77 -18.04 12.80
C HIS A 175 -16.42 -18.54 12.29
N ASN A 176 -15.47 -17.62 12.11
CA ASN A 176 -14.15 -17.88 11.54
C ASN A 176 -13.14 -16.82 11.99
N THR A 177 -13.29 -16.35 13.22
CA THR A 177 -12.44 -15.33 13.82
C THR A 177 -11.00 -15.81 13.86
N PRO A 178 -10.07 -15.16 13.15
CA PRO A 178 -8.70 -15.63 13.07
C PRO A 178 -8.01 -15.50 14.43
N SER A 179 -7.19 -16.50 14.76
CA SER A 179 -6.26 -16.45 15.89
C SER A 179 -4.88 -16.08 15.38
N TYR A 180 -4.27 -15.06 15.97
CA TYR A 180 -2.88 -14.67 15.70
C TYR A 180 -2.08 -14.74 17.00
N ASP A 181 -0.91 -15.38 16.98
CA ASP A 181 0.00 -15.38 18.13
C ASP A 181 0.86 -14.09 18.12
N PRO A 182 0.69 -13.18 19.10
CA PRO A 182 1.45 -11.93 19.12
C PRO A 182 2.95 -12.13 19.37
N SER A 183 3.38 -13.29 19.88
CA SER A 183 4.80 -13.59 20.08
C SER A 183 5.53 -13.87 18.76
N LEU A 184 4.80 -14.33 17.73
CA LEU A 184 5.37 -14.69 16.43
C LEU A 184 5.36 -13.49 15.47
N GLU A 185 6.52 -13.15 14.89
CA GLU A 185 6.63 -12.05 13.91
C GLU A 185 5.75 -12.27 12.68
N ARG A 186 5.67 -13.52 12.20
CA ARG A 186 4.82 -13.92 11.07
C ARG A 186 3.35 -13.60 11.33
N ASP A 187 2.85 -13.92 12.52
CA ASP A 187 1.44 -13.75 12.87
C ASP A 187 1.11 -12.27 13.10
N ARG A 188 2.01 -11.51 13.74
CA ARG A 188 1.87 -10.05 13.83
C ARG A 188 1.79 -9.39 12.45
N ALA A 189 2.63 -9.82 11.51
CA ALA A 189 2.58 -9.37 10.13
C ALA A 189 1.27 -9.74 9.43
N ALA A 190 0.83 -11.00 9.55
CA ALA A 190 -0.42 -11.47 8.96
C ALA A 190 -1.65 -10.75 9.53
N ALA A 191 -1.67 -10.51 10.84
CA ALA A 191 -2.71 -9.72 11.50
C ALA A 191 -2.76 -8.30 10.96
N ARG A 192 -1.60 -7.61 10.92
CA ARG A 192 -1.51 -6.25 10.42
C ARG A 192 -1.96 -6.11 8.97
N GLU A 193 -1.56 -7.05 8.11
CA GLU A 193 -1.99 -7.08 6.72
C GLU A 193 -3.50 -7.33 6.59
N ASN A 194 -4.04 -8.32 7.30
CA ASN A 194 -5.47 -8.66 7.27
C ASN A 194 -6.34 -7.48 7.76
N TYR A 195 -6.02 -6.90 8.92
CA TYR A 195 -6.80 -5.79 9.46
C TYR A 195 -6.67 -4.51 8.62
N THR A 196 -5.47 -4.19 8.12
CA THR A 196 -5.29 -3.05 7.20
C THR A 196 -6.13 -3.22 5.94
N ARG A 197 -6.14 -4.42 5.35
CA ARG A 197 -6.96 -4.73 4.17
C ARG A 197 -8.47 -4.54 4.44
N ARG A 198 -8.94 -4.92 5.62
CA ARG A 198 -10.36 -4.74 6.03
C ARG A 198 -10.72 -3.29 6.27
N CYS A 199 -9.80 -2.47 6.80
CA CYS A 199 -10.01 -1.03 6.84
C CYS A 199 -10.17 -0.46 5.42
N ARG A 200 -9.30 -0.88 4.50
CA ARG A 200 -9.32 -0.41 3.10
C ARG A 200 -10.60 -0.80 2.35
N SER A 201 -11.19 -1.98 2.60
CA SER A 201 -12.39 -2.41 1.89
C SER A 201 -13.58 -1.46 2.05
N CYS A 202 -13.62 -0.70 3.14
CA CYS A 202 -14.64 0.32 3.38
C CYS A 202 -14.10 1.73 3.16
N HIS A 203 -12.91 2.06 3.70
CA HIS A 203 -12.37 3.41 3.65
C HIS A 203 -11.81 3.82 2.28
N ALA A 204 -11.58 2.87 1.36
CA ALA A 204 -11.25 3.16 -0.04
C ALA A 204 -12.48 3.07 -0.98
N ASP A 205 -13.66 2.64 -0.49
CA ASP A 205 -14.87 2.52 -1.30
C ASP A 205 -15.51 3.91 -1.51
N ALA A 206 -15.45 4.39 -2.75
CA ALA A 206 -16.01 5.69 -3.14
C ALA A 206 -17.54 5.80 -2.96
N LYS A 207 -18.29 4.70 -3.15
CA LYS A 207 -19.74 4.69 -2.96
C LYS A 207 -20.08 4.78 -1.48
N MET A 208 -19.40 4.00 -0.63
CA MET A 208 -19.58 4.07 0.82
C MET A 208 -19.19 5.44 1.38
N ALA A 209 -18.05 5.96 0.95
CA ALA A 209 -17.55 7.28 1.29
C ALA A 209 -18.56 8.39 0.96
N LYS A 210 -19.15 8.35 -0.24
CA LYS A 210 -20.17 9.31 -0.67
C LYS A 210 -21.43 9.25 0.21
N ARG A 211 -21.93 8.05 0.52
CA ARG A 211 -23.12 7.86 1.37
C ARG A 211 -22.91 8.32 2.81
N ASN A 212 -21.70 8.12 3.34
CA ASN A 212 -21.37 8.40 4.75
C ASN A 212 -20.56 9.68 4.95
N ARG A 213 -20.32 10.46 3.89
CA ARG A 213 -19.63 11.76 3.91
C ARG A 213 -18.22 11.70 4.52
N PHE A 214 -17.44 10.67 4.18
CA PHE A 214 -16.01 10.62 4.49
C PHE A 214 -15.15 10.62 3.22
N SER A 215 -13.84 10.87 3.36
CA SER A 215 -12.90 10.92 2.23
C SER A 215 -12.15 9.61 2.05
N THR A 216 -12.08 9.12 0.81
CA THR A 216 -11.24 7.96 0.43
C THR A 216 -9.76 8.33 0.30
N LYS A 217 -9.44 9.63 0.20
CA LYS A 217 -8.05 10.11 0.06
C LYS A 217 -7.16 9.68 1.22
N THR A 218 -7.72 9.45 2.41
CA THR A 218 -6.97 9.00 3.59
C THR A 218 -6.24 7.69 3.35
N VAL A 219 -6.87 6.73 2.63
CA VAL A 219 -6.21 5.46 2.28
C VAL A 219 -5.10 5.69 1.26
N ALA A 220 -5.39 6.43 0.19
CA ALA A 220 -4.41 6.71 -0.86
C ALA A 220 -3.18 7.46 -0.32
N SER A 221 -3.39 8.46 0.54
CA SER A 221 -2.31 9.22 1.18
C SER A 221 -1.50 8.38 2.16
N TYR A 222 -2.12 7.46 2.91
CA TYR A 222 -1.37 6.52 3.74
C TYR A 222 -0.44 5.65 2.89
N ASP A 223 -0.90 5.20 1.73
CA ASP A 223 -0.10 4.39 0.80
C ASP A 223 1.12 5.14 0.25
N GLU A 224 1.11 6.47 0.28
CA GLU A 224 2.27 7.30 -0.07
C GLU A 224 3.31 7.44 1.04
N THR A 225 3.00 7.02 2.27
CA THR A 225 3.94 7.04 3.38
C THR A 225 4.90 5.85 3.32
N TYR A 226 6.05 5.96 4.01
CA TYR A 226 6.96 4.82 4.16
C TYR A 226 6.26 3.57 4.74
N HIS A 227 5.35 3.76 5.71
CA HIS A 227 4.58 2.66 6.29
C HIS A 227 3.70 1.97 5.25
N GLY A 228 2.92 2.74 4.49
CA GLY A 228 2.06 2.21 3.43
C GLY A 228 2.84 1.53 2.30
N LYS A 229 3.90 2.18 1.80
CA LYS A 229 4.76 1.65 0.73
C LYS A 229 5.37 0.30 1.08
N VAL A 230 5.98 0.18 2.26
CA VAL A 230 6.62 -1.06 2.71
C VAL A 230 5.59 -2.15 3.04
N LEU A 231 4.43 -1.78 3.60
CA LEU A 231 3.32 -2.71 3.81
C LEU A 231 2.83 -3.27 2.48
N ASN A 232 2.63 -2.42 1.46
CA ASN A 232 2.12 -2.82 0.14
C ASN A 232 3.10 -3.68 -0.66
N ILE A 233 4.41 -3.49 -0.51
CA ILE A 233 5.43 -4.38 -1.10
C ILE A 233 5.38 -5.80 -0.48
N GLY A 234 4.83 -5.93 0.73
CA GLY A 234 4.67 -7.19 1.44
C GLY A 234 5.63 -7.39 2.60
N PHE A 235 6.09 -6.30 3.24
CA PHE A 235 6.91 -6.35 4.45
C PHE A 235 6.21 -5.70 5.67
N PRO A 236 5.02 -6.17 6.09
CA PRO A 236 4.23 -5.57 7.17
C PRO A 236 4.82 -5.78 8.58
N GLN A 237 5.92 -6.53 8.73
CA GLN A 237 6.47 -6.91 10.03
C GLN A 237 6.92 -5.70 10.86
N ARG A 238 7.47 -4.67 10.19
CA ARG A 238 8.20 -3.56 10.82
C ARG A 238 7.67 -2.18 10.43
N VAL A 239 6.41 -2.11 10.03
CA VAL A 239 5.72 -0.86 9.72
C VAL A 239 4.33 -0.85 10.33
N ALA A 240 3.79 0.35 10.59
CA ALA A 240 2.46 0.51 11.17
C ALA A 240 1.37 0.35 10.10
N GLY A 241 0.33 -0.43 10.40
CA GLY A 241 -0.94 -0.46 9.68
C GLY A 241 -1.95 0.52 10.28
N CYS A 242 -3.19 0.50 9.78
CA CYS A 242 -4.23 1.44 10.23
C CYS A 242 -4.49 1.32 11.74
N ALA A 243 -4.61 0.09 12.25
CA ALA A 243 -4.96 -0.20 13.64
C ALA A 243 -3.86 0.13 14.65
N ASP A 244 -2.59 0.17 14.22
CA ASP A 244 -1.46 0.54 15.09
C ASP A 244 -1.49 2.04 15.45
N CYS A 245 -2.05 2.87 14.59
CA CYS A 245 -2.24 4.29 14.83
C CYS A 245 -3.63 4.59 15.41
N HIS A 246 -4.70 4.08 14.80
CA HIS A 246 -6.08 4.47 15.14
C HIS A 246 -6.69 3.73 16.33
N LEU A 247 -5.93 2.81 16.94
CA LEU A 247 -6.40 1.85 17.94
C LEU A 247 -7.46 0.93 17.32
N GLY A 248 -7.13 -0.36 17.14
CA GLY A 248 -7.97 -1.31 16.36
C GLY A 248 -9.44 -1.43 16.80
N HIS A 249 -9.75 -0.98 18.01
CA HIS A 249 -11.10 -0.77 18.54
C HIS A 249 -11.23 0.67 19.05
N ASN A 250 -12.47 1.19 19.16
CA ASN A 250 -12.72 2.60 19.49
C ASN A 250 -11.90 3.58 18.64
N ILE A 251 -12.04 3.46 17.32
CA ILE A 251 -11.51 4.44 16.37
C ILE A 251 -12.29 5.75 16.57
N LEU A 252 -11.67 6.68 17.29
CA LEU A 252 -12.27 7.95 17.69
C LEU A 252 -11.60 9.15 16.98
N PRO A 253 -12.31 10.29 16.84
CA PRO A 253 -11.75 11.51 16.27
C PRO A 253 -10.49 11.98 17.02
N LYS A 254 -9.58 12.66 16.30
CA LYS A 254 -8.31 13.18 16.82
C LYS A 254 -8.46 14.03 18.10
N ASN A 255 -9.60 14.72 18.27
CA ASN A 255 -9.82 15.63 19.39
C ASN A 255 -10.35 14.92 20.65
N ASP A 256 -10.65 13.62 20.58
CA ASP A 256 -11.05 12.84 21.76
C ASP A 256 -9.79 12.37 22.51
N LEU A 257 -9.73 12.60 23.83
CA LEU A 257 -8.61 12.19 24.69
C LEU A 257 -8.37 10.67 24.68
N ARG A 258 -9.36 9.86 24.32
CA ARG A 258 -9.25 8.40 24.21
C ARG A 258 -8.74 7.95 22.85
N SER A 259 -8.61 8.85 21.87
CA SER A 259 -8.07 8.52 20.55
C SER A 259 -6.55 8.34 20.61
N GLY A 260 -6.04 7.31 19.95
CA GLY A 260 -4.59 7.09 19.81
C GLY A 260 -3.90 8.22 19.04
N MET A 261 -4.68 8.97 18.25
CA MET A 261 -4.21 10.10 17.44
C MET A 261 -4.35 11.44 18.16
N HIS A 262 -4.82 11.46 19.41
CA HIS A 262 -4.79 12.65 20.24
C HIS A 262 -3.33 13.13 20.43
N PRO A 263 -3.04 14.45 20.36
CA PRO A 263 -1.68 14.97 20.47
C PRO A 263 -0.89 14.45 21.69
N GLU A 264 -1.57 14.24 22.82
CA GLU A 264 -0.95 13.73 24.05
C GLU A 264 -0.62 12.23 23.99
N ASN A 265 -1.37 11.46 23.21
CA ASN A 265 -1.22 10.00 23.09
C ASN A 265 -0.26 9.60 21.96
N MET A 266 -0.05 10.47 20.97
CA MET A 266 0.68 10.16 19.75
C MET A 266 2.12 9.72 20.01
N LYS A 267 2.77 10.29 21.05
CA LYS A 267 4.12 9.86 21.46
C LYS A 267 4.15 8.41 21.92
N ALA A 268 3.13 7.96 22.65
CA ALA A 268 3.03 6.58 23.11
C ALA A 268 2.86 5.62 21.92
N ALA A 269 2.01 5.98 20.94
CA ALA A 269 1.81 5.19 19.72
C ALA A 269 3.10 5.01 18.93
N CYS A 270 3.85 6.09 18.67
CA CYS A 270 5.12 6.00 17.94
C CYS A 270 6.19 5.21 18.73
N LYS A 271 6.19 5.30 20.06
CA LYS A 271 7.14 4.59 20.94
C LYS A 271 6.99 3.07 20.92
N ALA A 272 5.85 2.55 20.45
CA ALA A 272 5.67 1.12 20.25
C ALA A 272 6.72 0.51 19.31
N CYS A 273 7.25 1.29 18.36
CA CYS A 273 8.26 0.84 17.40
C CYS A 273 9.52 1.73 17.36
N HIS A 274 9.40 3.03 17.57
CA HIS A 274 10.51 3.98 17.51
C HIS A 274 11.13 4.22 18.89
N LYS A 275 12.46 4.16 18.98
CA LYS A 275 13.23 4.39 20.23
C LYS A 275 14.04 5.67 20.11
N GLY A 276 14.13 6.44 21.20
CA GLY A 276 15.03 7.60 21.31
C GLY A 276 14.73 8.77 20.35
N PHE A 277 13.49 8.91 19.87
CA PHE A 277 13.14 9.97 18.93
C PHE A 277 12.82 11.30 19.63
N HIS A 278 13.19 12.41 18.99
CA HIS A 278 12.83 13.76 19.43
C HIS A 278 11.32 14.01 19.26
N ASN A 279 10.69 14.84 20.11
CA ASN A 279 9.24 15.09 20.06
C ASN A 279 8.75 15.56 18.67
N ARG A 280 9.56 16.31 17.92
CA ARG A 280 9.23 16.71 16.53
C ARG A 280 8.97 15.51 15.60
N PHE A 281 9.47 14.32 15.90
CA PHE A 281 9.17 13.11 15.13
C PHE A 281 7.67 12.82 15.05
N VAL A 282 6.90 13.14 16.08
CA VAL A 282 5.44 12.90 16.07
C VAL A 282 4.67 13.90 15.20
N SER A 283 5.32 14.96 14.70
CA SER A 283 4.72 15.85 13.70
C SER A 283 4.73 15.26 12.28
N PHE A 284 5.12 13.99 12.14
CA PHE A 284 5.05 13.24 10.89
C PHE A 284 3.61 13.23 10.33
N GLU A 285 3.47 13.61 9.06
CA GLU A 285 2.18 13.59 8.37
C GLU A 285 1.89 12.18 7.84
N ALA A 286 1.03 11.44 8.55
CA ALA A 286 0.68 10.06 8.22
C ALA A 286 -0.32 9.90 7.06
N HIS A 287 -0.90 11.01 6.59
CA HIS A 287 -1.84 11.08 5.47
C HIS A 287 -1.56 12.34 4.62
N PRO A 288 -0.40 12.42 3.96
CA PRO A 288 -0.01 13.59 3.17
C PRO A 288 -0.88 13.75 1.92
N ASP A 289 -1.35 14.96 1.65
CA ASP A 289 -2.04 15.30 0.39
C ASP A 289 -1.29 16.42 -0.34
N PRO A 290 -0.38 16.10 -1.28
CA PRO A 290 0.37 17.10 -2.04
C PRO A 290 -0.49 17.86 -3.06
N LEU A 291 -1.77 17.51 -3.21
CA LEU A 291 -2.69 18.14 -4.15
C LEU A 291 -3.69 19.08 -3.46
N ASP A 292 -3.67 19.14 -2.13
CA ASP A 292 -4.55 20.01 -1.34
C ASP A 292 -3.78 21.20 -0.74
N PRO A 293 -3.86 22.40 -1.35
CA PRO A 293 -3.18 23.58 -0.86
C PRO A 293 -3.74 24.12 0.46
N LYS A 294 -4.97 23.73 0.85
CA LYS A 294 -5.58 24.19 2.11
C LYS A 294 -5.13 23.36 3.28
N ARG A 295 -5.02 22.05 3.10
CA ARG A 295 -4.63 21.11 4.15
C ARG A 295 -3.11 21.04 4.34
N SER A 296 -2.36 21.02 3.23
CA SER A 296 -0.91 20.80 3.25
C SER A 296 -0.20 21.79 2.31
N PRO A 297 -0.23 23.11 2.61
CA PRO A 297 0.25 24.17 1.69
C PRO A 297 1.73 24.03 1.32
N ILE A 298 2.59 23.70 2.29
CA ILE A 298 4.03 23.53 2.06
C ILE A 298 4.28 22.38 1.09
N LEU A 299 3.59 21.25 1.30
CA LEU A 299 3.75 20.06 0.47
C LEU A 299 3.23 20.30 -0.95
N TYR A 300 2.11 21.02 -1.10
CA TYR A 300 1.55 21.40 -2.40
C TYR A 300 2.54 22.23 -3.22
N TRP A 301 3.04 23.33 -2.66
CA TRP A 301 3.97 24.20 -3.37
C TRP A 301 5.31 23.53 -3.64
N THR A 302 5.80 22.71 -2.72
CA THR A 302 7.01 21.90 -2.94
C THR A 302 6.81 20.93 -4.10
N ASN A 303 5.69 20.22 -4.13
CA ASN A 303 5.37 19.29 -5.22
C ASN A 303 5.25 20.00 -6.57
N ALA A 304 4.51 21.12 -6.63
CA ALA A 304 4.36 21.93 -7.83
C ALA A 304 5.70 22.45 -8.34
N PHE A 305 6.54 22.97 -7.43
CA PHE A 305 7.89 23.44 -7.75
C PHE A 305 8.77 22.31 -8.29
N MET A 306 8.80 21.15 -7.64
CA MET A 306 9.62 20.01 -8.08
C MET A 306 9.17 19.46 -9.44
N ILE A 307 7.86 19.42 -9.70
CA ILE A 307 7.32 19.02 -11.02
C ILE A 307 7.72 20.04 -12.09
N ALA A 308 7.60 21.34 -11.80
CA ALA A 308 8.00 22.41 -12.72
C ALA A 308 9.51 22.38 -13.00
N LEU A 309 10.33 22.19 -11.97
CA LEU A 309 11.79 22.07 -12.09
C LEU A 309 12.17 20.87 -12.95
N LEU A 310 11.57 19.70 -12.69
CA LEU A 310 11.80 18.48 -13.47
C LEU A 310 11.40 18.66 -14.94
N GLY A 311 10.19 19.15 -15.18
CA GLY A 311 9.68 19.40 -16.52
C GLY A 311 10.51 20.43 -17.28
N GLY A 312 10.89 21.53 -16.63
CA GLY A 312 11.74 22.57 -17.21
C GLY A 312 13.14 22.07 -17.56
N THR A 313 13.76 21.29 -16.66
CA THR A 313 15.09 20.69 -16.89
C THR A 313 15.06 19.75 -18.08
N PHE A 314 14.09 18.82 -18.13
CA PHE A 314 13.97 17.91 -19.27
C PHE A 314 13.67 18.64 -20.58
N ALA A 315 12.74 19.59 -20.57
CA ALA A 315 12.40 20.37 -21.76
C ALA A 315 13.63 21.12 -22.30
N PHE A 316 14.39 21.78 -21.43
CA PHE A 316 15.60 22.50 -21.82
C PHE A 316 16.66 21.55 -22.40
N PHE A 317 17.04 20.49 -21.69
CA PHE A 317 18.14 19.61 -22.12
C PHE A 317 17.76 18.68 -23.29
N TRP A 318 16.49 18.29 -23.43
CA TRP A 318 16.02 17.57 -24.62
C TRP A 318 16.00 18.48 -25.84
N LEU A 319 15.44 19.70 -25.72
CA LEU A 319 15.49 20.67 -26.81
C LEU A 319 16.93 20.95 -27.22
N HIS A 320 17.79 21.19 -26.24
CA HIS A 320 19.22 21.42 -26.46
C HIS A 320 19.90 20.26 -27.19
N THR A 321 19.68 19.01 -26.74
CA THR A 321 20.25 17.81 -27.37
C THR A 321 19.73 17.60 -28.79
N ILE A 322 18.42 17.80 -29.03
CA ILE A 322 17.82 17.67 -30.36
C ILE A 322 18.35 18.73 -31.32
N LEU A 323 18.45 19.98 -30.86
CA LEU A 323 19.00 21.09 -31.65
C LEU A 323 20.49 20.88 -31.96
N TRP A 324 21.25 20.38 -30.99
CA TRP A 324 22.64 19.99 -31.21
C TRP A 324 22.71 18.89 -32.26
N TRP A 325 22.00 17.78 -32.06
CA TRP A 325 22.00 16.67 -33.00
C TRP A 325 21.64 17.11 -34.42
N ARG A 326 20.58 17.92 -34.59
CA ARG A 326 20.21 18.52 -35.87
C ARG A 326 21.36 19.33 -36.46
N ARG A 327 21.95 20.24 -35.69
CA ARG A 327 23.01 21.13 -36.19
C ARG A 327 24.27 20.35 -36.56
N ALA A 328 24.72 19.46 -35.70
CA ALA A 328 25.88 18.59 -35.97
C ALA A 328 25.65 17.68 -37.18
N TYR A 329 24.42 17.17 -37.37
CA TYR A 329 24.06 16.41 -38.57
C TYR A 329 24.07 17.29 -39.83
N CYS A 330 23.48 18.49 -39.78
CA CYS A 330 23.52 19.43 -40.89
C CYS A 330 24.95 19.83 -41.26
N ASP A 331 25.79 20.16 -40.29
CA ASP A 331 27.20 20.52 -40.53
C ASP A 331 27.94 19.37 -41.20
N LYS A 332 27.80 18.13 -40.70
CA LYS A 332 28.39 16.93 -41.33
C LYS A 332 27.84 16.62 -42.73
N CYS A 333 26.54 16.80 -42.97
CA CYS A 333 25.94 16.61 -44.29
C CYS A 333 26.36 17.71 -45.28
N CYS A 334 26.49 18.95 -44.81
CA CYS A 334 27.00 20.07 -45.61
C CYS A 334 28.48 19.87 -45.95
N GLU A 335 29.31 19.41 -45.00
CA GLU A 335 30.70 19.03 -45.23
C GLU A 335 30.82 17.86 -46.21
N GLY A 336 30.00 16.81 -46.05
CA GLY A 336 29.96 15.66 -46.96
C GLY A 336 29.47 16.01 -48.37
N LYS A 337 28.55 16.97 -48.52
CA LYS A 337 28.10 17.49 -49.84
C LYS A 337 29.10 18.43 -50.48
N ALA A 338 29.90 19.14 -49.69
CA ALA A 338 30.96 20.03 -50.17
C ALA A 338 32.21 19.28 -50.65
N GLY A 339 32.16 17.95 -50.78
CA GLY A 339 33.28 17.13 -51.27
C GLY A 339 34.48 17.10 -50.33
N PHE A 340 34.33 17.59 -49.09
CA PHE A 340 35.33 17.38 -48.06
C PHE A 340 35.25 15.93 -47.62
N ILE A 341 35.99 15.07 -48.34
CA ILE A 341 36.54 13.83 -47.80
C ILE A 341 37.08 14.20 -46.42
N GLU A 342 36.55 13.51 -45.42
CA GLU A 342 36.97 13.51 -44.01
C GLU A 342 38.29 14.26 -43.86
N LYS A 343 38.24 15.51 -43.36
CA LYS A 343 39.42 16.15 -42.79
C LYS A 343 39.90 15.15 -41.74
N THR A 344 40.83 14.33 -42.19
CA THR A 344 41.66 13.37 -41.48
C THR A 344 41.54 13.66 -40.01
N ILE A 345 40.88 12.74 -39.31
CA ILE A 345 40.77 12.63 -37.86
C ILE A 345 41.96 13.38 -37.24
N LEU A 346 41.72 14.62 -36.78
CA LEU A 346 42.68 15.52 -36.13
C LEU A 346 43.95 15.87 -36.96
N PRO A 347 44.30 17.16 -37.11
CA PRO A 347 45.64 17.58 -37.56
C PRO A 347 46.79 16.93 -36.76
N GLU A 348 46.49 16.50 -35.53
CA GLU A 348 47.36 15.79 -34.58
C GLU A 348 47.68 14.35 -35.00
N CYS A 349 46.94 13.74 -35.94
CA CYS A 349 47.26 12.41 -36.45
C CYS A 349 48.27 12.41 -37.61
N ARG A 350 48.85 13.56 -37.98
CA ARG A 350 50.02 13.59 -38.86
C ARG A 350 51.23 13.01 -38.11
N PRO A 351 52.01 12.09 -38.72
CA PRO A 351 53.22 11.54 -38.08
C PRO A 351 54.25 12.61 -37.69
N GLU A 352 54.23 13.80 -38.31
CA GLU A 352 55.06 14.96 -37.95
C GLU A 352 54.71 15.63 -36.60
N TYR A 353 53.51 15.40 -36.05
CA TYR A 353 53.03 15.98 -34.79
C TYR A 353 52.82 14.93 -33.69
N ARG A 354 53.23 13.68 -33.93
CA ARG A 354 53.08 12.52 -33.03
C ARG A 354 54.11 12.52 -31.90
N GLU A 355 54.29 13.65 -31.22
CA GLU A 355 54.60 13.59 -29.80
C GLU A 355 53.25 13.43 -29.09
N ASP A 356 52.74 12.19 -29.02
CA ASP A 356 51.50 11.87 -28.31
C ASP A 356 51.69 12.17 -26.81
N LYS A 357 51.59 13.44 -26.43
CA LYS A 357 51.60 13.89 -25.04
C LYS A 357 50.33 13.37 -24.40
N GLN A 358 50.41 12.17 -23.82
CA GLN A 358 49.36 11.62 -23.00
C GLN A 358 49.20 12.52 -21.77
N ILE A 359 48.13 13.32 -21.75
CA ILE A 359 47.80 14.16 -20.60
C ILE A 359 47.02 13.32 -19.60
N GLN A 360 47.56 13.16 -18.39
CA GLN A 360 46.81 12.56 -17.30
C GLN A 360 45.65 13.47 -16.89
N ARG A 361 44.44 13.16 -17.36
CA ARG A 361 43.24 13.95 -17.06
C ARG A 361 42.78 13.85 -15.60
N PHE A 362 42.89 12.67 -14.98
CA PHE A 362 42.42 12.44 -13.61
C PHE A 362 43.45 11.70 -12.72
N PRO A 363 43.74 12.22 -11.51
CA PRO A 363 44.56 11.51 -10.53
C PRO A 363 43.84 10.25 -10.02
N VAL A 364 44.59 9.33 -9.38
CA VAL A 364 44.04 8.09 -8.80
C VAL A 364 42.95 8.37 -7.77
N ARG A 365 43.15 9.40 -6.93
CA ARG A 365 42.16 9.85 -5.94
C ARG A 365 40.80 10.11 -6.57
N ASP A 366 40.77 10.91 -7.64
CA ASP A 366 39.51 11.32 -8.27
C ASP A 366 38.83 10.10 -8.92
N ARG A 367 39.60 9.18 -9.50
CA ARG A 367 39.08 7.91 -10.02
C ARG A 367 38.43 7.05 -8.93
N ILE A 368 39.07 6.92 -7.76
CA ILE A 368 38.51 6.18 -6.62
C ILE A 368 37.22 6.85 -6.13
N MET A 369 37.22 8.18 -5.97
CA MET A 369 36.02 8.92 -5.58
C MET A 369 34.85 8.69 -6.55
N HIS A 370 35.12 8.69 -7.86
CA HIS A 370 34.09 8.42 -8.87
C HIS A 370 33.56 6.99 -8.78
N ILE A 371 34.41 5.98 -8.59
CA ILE A 371 33.96 4.59 -8.41
C ILE A 371 33.06 4.47 -7.17
N LEU A 372 33.47 5.07 -6.05
CA LEU A 372 32.66 5.08 -4.83
C LEU A 372 31.33 5.82 -5.02
N LEU A 373 31.33 6.92 -5.76
CA LEU A 373 30.12 7.67 -6.13
C LEU A 373 29.17 6.80 -6.96
N ILE A 374 29.67 6.10 -7.98
CA ILE A 374 28.88 5.21 -8.83
C ILE A 374 28.26 4.08 -7.99
N LEU A 375 29.08 3.36 -7.21
CA LEU A 375 28.61 2.24 -6.41
C LEU A 375 27.57 2.66 -5.35
N SER A 376 27.81 3.79 -4.67
CA SER A 376 26.87 4.32 -3.68
C SER A 376 25.57 4.81 -4.34
N PHE A 377 25.64 5.58 -5.43
CA PHE A 377 24.47 6.05 -6.18
C PHE A 377 23.58 4.88 -6.66
N PHE A 378 24.17 3.89 -7.34
CA PHE A 378 23.39 2.75 -7.82
C PHE A 378 22.80 1.93 -6.67
N THR A 379 23.50 1.80 -5.54
CA THR A 379 22.95 1.15 -4.35
C THR A 379 21.75 1.93 -3.79
N LEU A 380 21.84 3.26 -3.69
CA LEU A 380 20.75 4.12 -3.24
C LEU A 380 19.53 4.00 -4.16
N VAL A 381 19.74 4.04 -5.47
CA VAL A 381 18.68 3.87 -6.47
C VAL A 381 18.04 2.49 -6.35
N MET A 382 18.82 1.41 -6.34
CA MET A 382 18.30 0.04 -6.28
C MET A 382 17.57 -0.29 -4.97
N THR A 383 17.84 0.44 -3.89
CA THR A 383 17.19 0.21 -2.58
C THR A 383 16.03 1.17 -2.31
N GLY A 384 16.09 2.41 -2.82
CA GLY A 384 15.05 3.43 -2.61
C GLY A 384 13.99 3.49 -3.71
N PHE A 385 14.38 3.34 -4.98
CA PHE A 385 13.46 3.42 -6.13
C PHE A 385 12.34 2.37 -6.08
N PRO A 386 12.57 1.11 -5.68
CA PRO A 386 11.49 0.14 -5.50
C PRO A 386 10.46 0.54 -4.44
N ILE A 387 10.86 1.27 -3.40
CA ILE A 387 9.94 1.74 -2.37
C ILE A 387 9.06 2.86 -2.91
N LYS A 388 9.62 3.75 -3.73
CA LYS A 388 8.86 4.83 -4.39
C LYS A 388 7.76 4.26 -5.30
N TYR A 389 8.07 3.22 -6.07
CA TYR A 389 7.15 2.55 -7.00
C TYR A 389 6.69 1.20 -6.45
N TYR A 390 6.14 1.22 -5.23
CA TYR A 390 5.81 0.03 -4.45
C TYR A 390 4.78 -0.90 -5.12
N ASP A 391 3.97 -0.36 -6.01
CA ASP A 391 2.92 -1.04 -6.77
C ASP A 391 3.45 -1.73 -8.04
N ALA A 392 4.65 -1.35 -8.50
CA ALA A 392 5.25 -1.93 -9.69
C ALA A 392 5.64 -3.41 -9.47
N PRO A 393 5.39 -4.32 -10.43
CA PRO A 393 5.69 -5.74 -10.27
C PRO A 393 7.16 -6.04 -9.95
N TRP A 394 8.09 -5.24 -10.49
CA TRP A 394 9.53 -5.40 -10.29
C TRP A 394 10.00 -4.92 -8.91
N ALA A 395 9.22 -4.10 -8.20
CA ALA A 395 9.66 -3.49 -6.94
C ALA A 395 9.90 -4.55 -5.85
N LYS A 396 8.96 -5.48 -5.70
CA LYS A 396 9.08 -6.59 -4.75
C LYS A 396 10.27 -7.49 -5.07
N ILE A 397 10.54 -7.75 -6.35
CA ILE A 397 11.68 -8.54 -6.79
C ILE A 397 12.98 -7.87 -6.35
N LEU A 398 13.14 -6.58 -6.65
CA LEU A 398 14.34 -5.84 -6.27
C LEU A 398 14.56 -5.79 -4.75
N ILE A 399 13.51 -5.52 -3.97
CA ILE A 399 13.63 -5.52 -2.50
C ILE A 399 13.98 -6.91 -1.95
N ASN A 400 13.48 -7.98 -2.54
CA ASN A 400 13.83 -9.35 -2.15
C ASN A 400 15.30 -9.69 -2.44
N ILE A 401 15.89 -9.19 -3.53
CA ILE A 401 17.33 -9.39 -3.83
C ILE A 401 18.20 -8.86 -2.70
N TRP A 402 17.82 -7.75 -2.08
CA TRP A 402 18.51 -7.19 -0.92
C TRP A 402 18.18 -7.90 0.41
N GLY A 403 17.34 -8.93 0.39
CA GLY A 403 16.89 -9.68 1.57
C GLY A 403 15.77 -8.98 2.36
N GLY A 404 14.95 -8.18 1.68
CA GLY A 404 13.75 -7.55 2.22
C GLY A 404 13.93 -6.08 2.58
N ALA A 405 12.81 -5.38 2.87
CA ALA A 405 12.79 -3.93 3.04
C ALA A 405 13.73 -3.43 4.15
N TYR A 406 13.86 -4.20 5.25
CA TYR A 406 14.77 -3.86 6.35
C TYR A 406 16.24 -3.86 5.92
N ARG A 407 16.68 -4.92 5.21
CA ARG A 407 18.07 -5.05 4.75
C ARG A 407 18.36 -4.06 3.62
N ALA A 408 17.43 -3.87 2.69
CA ALA A 408 17.52 -2.81 1.68
C ALA A 408 17.75 -1.44 2.31
N GLY A 409 17.00 -1.11 3.37
CA GLY A 409 17.21 0.14 4.13
C GLY A 409 18.57 0.24 4.84
N LEU A 410 19.17 -0.89 5.25
CA LEU A 410 20.53 -0.89 5.81
C LEU A 410 21.56 -0.56 4.73
N PHE A 411 21.52 -1.24 3.58
CA PHE A 411 22.40 -0.94 2.45
C PHE A 411 22.21 0.49 1.93
N HIS A 412 20.97 0.98 1.92
CA HIS A 412 20.66 2.37 1.58
C HIS A 412 21.41 3.36 2.49
N ARG A 413 21.34 3.16 3.82
CA ARG A 413 22.05 4.02 4.78
C ARG A 413 23.57 3.92 4.66
N LEU A 414 24.12 2.73 4.43
CA LEU A 414 25.56 2.56 4.21
C LEU A 414 26.03 3.31 2.94
N ALA A 415 25.30 3.18 1.85
CA ALA A 415 25.57 3.91 0.62
C ALA A 415 25.43 5.43 0.81
N ALA A 416 24.42 5.87 1.57
CA ALA A 416 24.24 7.28 1.92
C ALA A 416 25.42 7.82 2.73
N LEU A 417 25.95 7.05 3.70
CA LEU A 417 27.14 7.45 4.48
C LEU A 417 28.37 7.64 3.59
N VAL A 418 28.60 6.74 2.63
CA VAL A 418 29.70 6.88 1.66
C VAL A 418 29.51 8.14 0.83
N LEU A 419 28.31 8.38 0.31
CA LEU A 419 28.01 9.54 -0.51
C LEU A 419 28.12 10.86 0.28
N CYS A 420 27.65 10.89 1.53
CA CYS A 420 27.86 12.02 2.45
C CYS A 420 29.34 12.28 2.71
N GLY A 421 30.15 11.23 2.90
CA GLY A 421 31.60 11.36 3.05
C GLY A 421 32.27 11.98 1.82
N LEU A 422 31.89 11.51 0.62
CA LEU A 422 32.36 12.08 -0.65
C LEU A 422 31.93 13.54 -0.82
N PHE A 423 30.69 13.88 -0.44
CA PHE A 423 30.18 15.24 -0.45
C PHE A 423 30.98 16.16 0.47
N LEU A 424 31.20 15.75 1.73
CA LEU A 424 31.97 16.55 2.70
C LEU A 424 33.42 16.75 2.24
N TYR A 425 34.03 15.71 1.65
CA TYR A 425 35.37 15.82 1.08
C TYR A 425 35.41 16.77 -0.13
N THR A 426 34.42 16.69 -1.02
CA THR A 426 34.31 17.58 -2.19
C THR A 426 34.07 19.03 -1.74
N LEU A 427 33.21 19.25 -0.74
CA LEU A 427 32.99 20.56 -0.13
C LEU A 427 34.28 21.12 0.46
N TRP A 428 35.08 20.28 1.13
CA TRP A 428 36.40 20.68 1.62
C TRP A 428 37.34 21.10 0.49
N LEU A 429 37.39 20.36 -0.63
CA LEU A 429 38.16 20.76 -1.81
C LEU A 429 37.67 22.09 -2.40
N SER A 430 36.35 22.32 -2.47
CA SER A 430 35.77 23.59 -2.92
C SER A 430 36.15 24.75 -2.00
N LEU A 431 36.16 24.53 -0.68
CA LEU A 431 36.59 25.54 0.30
C LEU A 431 38.10 25.84 0.18
N GLN A 432 38.94 24.82 -0.05
CA GLN A 432 40.37 25.01 -0.31
C GLN A 432 40.62 25.81 -1.60
N PHE A 433 39.81 25.59 -2.63
CA PHE A 433 39.87 26.34 -3.88
C PHE A 433 39.48 27.82 -3.69
N LEU A 434 38.43 28.10 -2.92
CA LEU A 434 37.96 29.47 -2.66
C LEU A 434 38.90 30.24 -1.72
N PHE A 435 39.43 29.55 -0.71
CA PHE A 435 40.26 30.11 0.37
C PHE A 435 41.63 29.42 0.43
N PRO A 436 42.47 29.55 -0.62
CA PRO A 436 43.82 28.98 -0.59
C PRO A 436 44.59 29.57 0.59
N LYS A 437 45.23 28.71 1.39
CA LYS A 437 45.95 29.11 2.63
C LYS A 437 45.09 29.92 3.63
N ARG A 438 43.76 29.78 3.60
CA ARG A 438 42.77 30.54 4.40
C ARG A 438 42.76 32.05 4.11
N GLU A 439 43.16 32.45 2.91
CA GLU A 439 43.06 33.84 2.45
C GLU A 439 41.66 34.14 1.89
N PHE A 440 40.94 35.08 2.51
CA PHE A 440 39.61 35.51 2.09
C PHE A 440 39.62 36.52 0.93
N ARG A 441 40.77 37.12 0.64
CA ARG A 441 40.91 38.09 -0.45
C ARG A 441 40.78 37.38 -1.81
N GLY A 442 39.96 37.95 -2.70
CA GLY A 442 39.74 37.41 -4.04
C GLY A 442 38.78 36.22 -4.11
N ALA A 443 38.14 35.82 -3.02
CA ALA A 443 37.23 34.66 -3.01
C ALA A 443 36.07 34.80 -4.01
N LEU A 444 35.47 35.99 -4.14
CA LEU A 444 34.41 36.24 -5.11
C LEU A 444 34.92 36.15 -6.56
N GLN A 445 36.14 36.63 -6.82
CA GLN A 445 36.77 36.53 -8.13
C GLN A 445 37.08 35.08 -8.50
N ARG A 446 37.51 34.26 -7.53
CA ARG A 446 37.72 32.81 -7.73
C ARG A 446 36.38 32.09 -7.93
N LEU A 447 35.36 32.44 -7.16
CA LEU A 447 34.02 31.83 -7.24
C LEU A 447 33.35 32.10 -8.59
N LEU A 448 33.45 33.32 -9.12
CA LEU A 448 32.85 33.68 -10.41
C LEU A 448 33.82 33.59 -11.58
N GLY A 449 35.04 33.13 -11.33
CA GLY A 449 36.11 33.00 -12.32
C GLY A 449 35.92 31.80 -13.26
N PRO A 450 36.75 31.70 -14.31
CA PRO A 450 36.64 30.67 -15.35
C PRO A 450 36.98 29.25 -14.85
N ASP A 451 37.76 29.12 -13.79
CA ASP A 451 38.13 27.83 -13.17
C ASP A 451 37.10 27.28 -12.18
N SER A 452 36.07 28.07 -11.86
CA SER A 452 35.04 27.70 -10.90
C SER A 452 33.95 26.85 -11.53
N LEU A 453 33.39 25.94 -10.72
CA LEU A 453 32.19 25.18 -11.06
C LEU A 453 30.89 25.95 -10.73
N PHE A 454 30.99 27.17 -10.18
CA PHE A 454 29.83 28.01 -9.88
C PHE A 454 29.39 28.82 -11.12
N PRO A 455 28.08 28.87 -11.43
CA PRO A 455 27.56 29.65 -12.56
C PRO A 455 27.90 31.13 -12.47
N ASN A 456 28.22 31.73 -13.61
CA ASN A 456 28.56 33.13 -13.79
C ASN A 456 27.88 33.72 -15.06
N PHE A 457 28.11 35.00 -15.35
CA PHE A 457 27.50 35.67 -16.50
C PHE A 457 28.01 35.17 -17.86
N LYS A 458 29.19 34.55 -17.94
CA LYS A 458 29.70 33.95 -19.18
C LYS A 458 28.86 32.74 -19.56
N ASP A 459 28.37 31.96 -18.60
CA ASP A 459 27.49 30.82 -18.86
C ASP A 459 26.20 31.24 -19.61
N LEU A 460 25.59 32.37 -19.22
CA LEU A 460 24.43 32.91 -19.93
C LEU A 460 24.78 33.33 -21.36
N LYS A 461 25.94 33.96 -21.55
CA LYS A 461 26.42 34.33 -22.90
C LYS A 461 26.66 33.09 -23.76
N ASP A 462 27.18 32.02 -23.18
CA ASP A 462 27.45 30.75 -23.85
C ASP A 462 26.17 30.01 -24.21
N ILE A 463 25.16 30.01 -23.34
CA ILE A 463 23.82 29.49 -23.66
C ILE A 463 23.24 30.25 -24.87
N ILE A 464 23.24 31.58 -24.82
CA ILE A 464 22.73 32.40 -25.94
C ILE A 464 23.53 32.13 -27.22
N GLY A 465 24.86 32.02 -27.11
CA GLY A 465 25.75 31.66 -28.21
C GLY A 465 25.43 30.29 -28.81
N MET A 466 25.20 29.28 -27.97
CA MET A 466 24.80 27.94 -28.38
C MET A 466 23.47 27.95 -29.13
N PHE A 467 22.46 28.67 -28.63
CA PHE A 467 21.19 28.79 -29.34
C PHE A 467 21.32 29.54 -30.67
N LYS A 468 22.17 30.58 -30.75
CA LYS A 468 22.48 31.24 -32.04
C LYS A 468 23.13 30.24 -33.01
N TRP A 469 24.10 29.46 -32.56
CA TRP A 469 24.77 28.44 -33.35
C TRP A 469 23.79 27.35 -33.83
N PHE A 470 22.91 26.85 -32.97
CA PHE A 470 21.90 25.86 -33.34
C PHE A 470 21.03 26.30 -34.51
N PHE A 471 20.69 27.59 -34.59
CA PHE A 471 19.91 28.18 -35.68
C PHE A 471 20.77 28.77 -36.81
N GLY A 472 22.08 28.55 -36.82
CA GLY A 472 23.00 29.05 -37.86
C GLY A 472 23.19 30.56 -37.86
N LYS A 473 22.88 31.24 -36.75
CA LYS A 473 22.98 32.70 -36.58
C LYS A 473 24.30 33.14 -35.91
N GLY A 474 25.28 32.25 -35.83
CA GLY A 474 26.58 32.52 -35.21
C GLY A 474 27.47 31.27 -35.17
N GLU A 475 28.74 31.48 -34.82
CA GLU A 475 29.71 30.40 -34.60
C GLU A 475 29.47 29.68 -33.26
N MET A 476 30.02 28.47 -33.14
CA MET A 476 29.98 27.73 -31.88
C MET A 476 30.75 28.51 -30.80
N PRO A 477 30.16 28.76 -29.62
CA PRO A 477 30.82 29.51 -28.56
C PRO A 477 32.06 28.78 -28.05
N LYS A 478 33.09 29.56 -27.71
CA LYS A 478 34.28 29.05 -27.01
C LYS A 478 34.00 29.07 -25.51
N PHE A 479 33.94 27.88 -24.93
CA PHE A 479 33.71 27.70 -23.49
C PHE A 479 34.98 27.98 -22.69
N ASP A 480 34.80 28.32 -21.42
CA ASP A 480 35.88 28.34 -20.45
C ASP A 480 36.29 26.89 -20.09
N ARG A 481 37.08 26.72 -19.03
CA ARG A 481 37.49 25.39 -18.53
C ARG A 481 36.29 24.47 -18.28
N TRP A 482 35.18 25.01 -17.79
CA TRP A 482 33.95 24.29 -17.51
C TRP A 482 32.79 24.88 -18.31
N THR A 483 32.04 24.02 -18.98
CA THR A 483 30.82 24.37 -19.71
C THR A 483 29.65 24.59 -18.75
N TYR A 484 28.63 25.33 -19.19
CA TYR A 484 27.47 25.61 -18.33
C TYR A 484 26.68 24.35 -17.94
N TRP A 485 26.69 23.30 -18.77
CA TRP A 485 26.04 22.03 -18.43
C TRP A 485 26.88 21.21 -17.44
N GLU A 486 28.21 21.21 -17.53
CA GLU A 486 29.07 20.58 -16.50
C GLU A 486 28.91 21.26 -15.14
N LYS A 487 28.81 22.60 -15.12
CA LYS A 487 28.52 23.37 -13.88
C LYS A 487 27.13 23.03 -13.34
N PHE A 488 26.14 22.93 -14.22
CA PHE A 488 24.79 22.52 -13.83
C PHE A 488 24.78 21.10 -13.25
N ASP A 489 25.42 20.13 -13.91
CA ASP A 489 25.51 18.74 -13.45
C ASP A 489 26.17 18.65 -12.08
N PHE A 490 27.27 19.38 -11.88
CA PHE A 490 27.95 19.46 -10.58
C PHE A 490 27.01 20.00 -9.48
N LEU A 491 26.33 21.12 -9.73
CA LEU A 491 25.43 21.72 -8.74
C LEU A 491 24.15 20.92 -8.52
N ALA A 492 23.60 20.29 -9.56
CA ALA A 492 22.39 19.48 -9.47
C ALA A 492 22.60 18.29 -8.50
N VAL A 493 23.76 17.63 -8.60
CA VAL A 493 24.15 16.58 -7.64
C VAL A 493 24.34 17.18 -6.25
N PHE A 494 24.98 18.34 -6.13
CA PHE A 494 25.24 18.99 -4.85
C PHE A 494 23.96 19.39 -4.10
N TRP A 495 22.95 19.91 -4.80
CA TRP A 495 21.65 20.27 -4.24
C TRP A 495 20.89 19.05 -3.73
N GLY A 496 20.93 17.94 -4.50
CA GLY A 496 20.29 16.68 -4.13
C GLY A 496 20.86 16.03 -2.87
N MET A 497 22.06 16.41 -2.42
CA MET A 497 22.70 15.89 -1.20
C MET A 497 22.25 16.58 0.09
N THR A 498 21.69 17.79 -0.02
CA THR A 498 21.25 18.60 1.14
C THR A 498 19.76 18.50 1.44
N ALA A 499 19.01 17.85 0.54
CA ALA A 499 17.59 17.56 0.67
C ALA A 499 17.39 16.13 1.19
#